data_AF-A0A388PN26-F1
#
_entry.id   AF-A0A388PN26-F1
#
_cell.length_a   1.000
_cell.length_b   1.000
_cell.length_c   1.000
_cell.angle_alpha   90.00
_cell.angle_beta   90.00
_cell.angle_gamma   90.00
#
_symmetry.space_group_name_H-M   'P 1'
#
loop_
_entity.id
_entity.type
_entity.pdbx_description
1 polymer ?
#
loop_
_entity_poly.entity_id
_entity_poly.type
_entity_poly.pdbx_seq_one_letter_code
_entity_poly.pdbx_strand_id
1 'polypeptide(L)'
;MRDDIPEWLGKPPLRGTDEWTAWLEKWRNYARAELRDSAADDPDFDFGLLTTEERWRVILKLEIQRQIAQGMAGDRAPIPSVRRISDLAHAGVVAWLVGHSVKSQIPDEPFRRATDWSDQRLTPRRRKVAHAIRYGFLAGIGGEPAAPGNSEEEYIAAYEAAWETGNALAIENDPRG
;
A
#
# COMPACT_ATOMS: atom_id res chain seq x y z
N MET A 1 13.38 -10.98 12.33
CA MET A 1 13.28 -10.21 13.58
C MET A 1 14.27 -9.06 13.45
N ARG A 2 13.88 -7.82 13.78
CA ARG A 2 14.79 -6.67 13.72
C ARG A 2 15.96 -6.91 14.69
N ASP A 3 17.20 -6.91 14.18
CA ASP A 3 18.40 -7.10 15.02
C ASP A 3 18.71 -5.87 15.89
N ASP A 4 18.00 -4.76 15.64
CA ASP A 4 18.10 -3.49 16.34
C ASP A 4 17.03 -3.32 17.44
N ILE A 5 16.26 -4.37 17.76
CA ILE A 5 15.49 -4.39 19.01
C ILE A 5 16.50 -4.50 20.16
N PRO A 6 16.59 -3.51 21.05
CA PRO A 6 17.53 -3.59 22.16
C PRO A 6 17.17 -4.77 23.07
N GLU A 7 18.19 -5.49 23.53
CA GLU A 7 17.99 -6.63 24.45
C GLU A 7 17.18 -6.22 25.70
N TRP A 8 17.33 -4.98 26.16
CA TRP A 8 16.62 -4.45 27.33
C TRP A 8 15.10 -4.31 27.12
N LEU A 9 14.66 -4.16 25.87
CA LEU A 9 13.25 -4.02 25.54
C LEU A 9 12.55 -5.39 25.52
N GLY A 10 13.32 -6.46 25.34
CA GLY A 10 12.82 -7.82 25.27
C GLY A 10 12.00 -8.10 24.01
N LYS A 11 11.51 -9.33 23.90
CA LYS A 11 10.69 -9.75 22.76
C LYS A 11 9.32 -9.08 22.79
N PRO A 12 8.75 -8.75 21.61
CA PRO A 12 7.39 -8.23 21.54
C PRO A 12 6.38 -9.24 22.09
N PRO A 13 5.46 -8.82 22.98
CA PRO A 13 4.36 -9.65 23.47
C PRO A 13 3.23 -9.76 22.45
N LEU A 14 2.16 -10.50 22.78
CA LEU A 14 1.04 -10.78 21.87
C LEU A 14 0.30 -9.50 21.48
N ARG A 15 0.07 -9.28 20.19
CA ARG A 15 -0.64 -8.10 19.69
C ARG A 15 -2.05 -7.98 20.28
N GLY A 16 -2.45 -6.75 20.58
CA GLY A 16 -3.77 -6.42 21.12
C GLY A 16 -3.89 -6.61 22.63
N THR A 17 -2.81 -6.98 23.34
CA THR A 17 -2.78 -6.98 24.80
C THR A 17 -2.31 -5.63 25.36
N ASP A 18 -2.59 -5.39 26.65
CA ASP A 18 -2.07 -4.23 27.37
C ASP A 18 -0.53 -4.24 27.41
N GLU A 19 0.06 -5.44 27.48
CA GLU A 19 1.50 -5.66 27.44
C GLU A 19 2.10 -5.26 26.09
N TRP A 20 1.39 -5.54 24.99
CA TRP A 20 1.76 -5.05 23.66
C TRP A 20 1.72 -3.53 23.58
N THR A 21 0.67 -2.92 24.08
CA THR A 21 0.54 -1.46 24.07
C THR A 21 1.68 -0.79 24.84
N ALA A 22 2.01 -1.30 26.03
CA ALA A 22 3.10 -0.81 26.86
C ALA A 22 4.49 -1.09 26.27
N TRP A 23 4.68 -2.25 25.63
CA TRP A 23 5.92 -2.59 24.93
C TRP A 23 6.13 -1.69 23.72
N LEU A 24 5.08 -1.51 22.92
CA LEU A 24 5.06 -0.69 21.72
C LEU A 24 5.39 0.77 22.05
N GLU A 25 4.81 1.35 23.09
CA GLU A 25 5.11 2.71 23.51
C GLU A 25 6.61 2.91 23.84
N LYS A 26 7.22 1.95 24.56
CA LYS A 26 8.66 1.97 24.88
C LYS A 26 9.52 1.87 23.63
N TRP A 27 9.14 0.99 22.71
CA TRP A 27 9.80 0.88 21.41
C TRP A 27 9.73 2.20 20.62
N ARG A 28 8.54 2.79 20.50
CA ARG A 28 8.34 4.04 19.73
C ARG A 28 9.19 5.18 20.28
N ASN A 29 9.30 5.28 21.61
CA ASN A 29 10.19 6.26 22.24
C ASN A 29 11.65 6.07 21.85
N TYR A 30 12.16 4.84 21.87
CA TYR A 30 13.52 4.52 21.45
C TYR A 30 13.74 4.79 19.95
N ALA A 31 12.82 4.33 19.10
CA ALA A 31 12.92 4.49 17.65
C ALA A 31 12.95 5.97 17.23
N ARG A 32 12.20 6.84 17.92
CA ARG A 32 12.23 8.29 17.70
C ARG A 32 13.55 8.93 18.14
N ALA A 33 13.97 8.64 19.36
CA ALA A 33 15.10 9.31 19.98
C ALA A 33 16.45 8.86 19.41
N GLU A 34 16.63 7.55 19.26
CA GLU A 34 17.93 6.94 18.98
C GLU A 34 18.09 6.58 17.50
N LEU A 35 17.05 6.01 16.88
CA LEU A 35 17.10 5.60 15.48
C LEU A 35 16.67 6.71 14.51
N ARG A 36 16.05 7.78 15.01
CA ARG A 36 15.42 8.86 14.23
C ARG A 36 14.45 8.32 13.17
N ASP A 37 13.72 7.26 13.51
CA ASP A 37 12.78 6.57 12.61
C ASP A 37 11.48 7.39 12.49
N SER A 38 11.25 7.98 11.31
CA SER A 38 10.09 8.86 11.06
C SER A 38 8.75 8.10 11.01
N ALA A 39 8.78 6.76 10.95
CA ALA A 39 7.59 5.92 10.94
C ALA A 39 7.27 5.33 12.33
N ALA A 40 7.99 5.76 13.38
CA ALA A 40 7.81 5.20 14.72
C ALA A 40 6.38 5.36 15.28
N ASP A 41 5.70 6.47 14.99
CA ASP A 41 4.37 6.77 15.53
C ASP A 41 3.22 6.29 14.62
N ASP A 42 3.54 5.67 13.49
CA ASP A 42 2.53 5.22 12.55
C ASP A 42 1.97 3.85 13.01
N PRO A 43 0.67 3.76 13.38
CA PRO A 43 0.06 2.54 13.88
C PRO A 43 0.03 1.41 12.83
N ASP A 44 0.11 1.75 11.55
CA ASP A 44 0.25 0.76 10.48
C ASP A 44 1.66 0.14 10.44
N PHE A 45 2.61 0.78 11.13
CA PHE A 45 4.02 0.43 11.15
C PHE A 45 4.55 0.06 12.53
N ASP A 46 3.68 -0.25 13.50
CA ASP A 46 4.07 -0.70 14.85
C ASP A 46 5.36 -1.52 14.85
N PHE A 47 6.47 -0.83 15.13
CA PHE A 47 7.78 -1.29 14.71
C PHE A 47 8.40 -2.24 15.73
N GLY A 48 9.21 -3.17 15.20
CA GLY A 48 9.85 -4.28 15.92
C GLY A 48 9.69 -5.60 15.17
N LEU A 49 8.65 -5.75 14.35
CA LEU A 49 8.33 -7.03 13.70
C LEU A 49 8.76 -7.14 12.23
N LEU A 50 9.05 -6.02 11.55
CA LEU A 50 9.19 -5.97 10.08
C LEU A 50 10.62 -5.59 9.61
N THR A 51 11.21 -6.46 8.79
CA THR A 51 12.40 -6.25 7.95
C THR A 51 12.19 -5.10 6.95
N THR A 52 13.26 -4.55 6.37
CA THR A 52 13.16 -3.47 5.37
C THR A 52 12.20 -3.80 4.23
N GLU A 53 12.18 -5.04 3.75
CA GLU A 53 11.25 -5.46 2.69
C GLU A 53 9.81 -5.57 3.17
N GLU A 54 9.58 -6.02 4.41
CA GLU A 54 8.24 -6.01 5.00
C GLU A 54 7.72 -4.58 5.20
N ARG A 55 8.58 -3.64 5.60
CA ARG A 55 8.19 -2.21 5.67
C ARG A 55 7.80 -1.68 4.32
N TRP A 56 8.63 -1.96 3.33
CA TRP A 56 8.40 -1.50 1.98
C TRP A 56 7.06 -2.04 1.45
N ARG A 57 6.71 -3.30 1.75
CA ARG A 57 5.38 -3.87 1.43
C ARG A 57 4.23 -3.18 2.16
N VAL A 58 4.39 -2.82 3.43
CA VAL A 58 3.37 -2.06 4.16
C VAL A 58 3.20 -0.66 3.56
N ILE A 59 4.30 0.07 3.32
CA ILE A 59 4.25 1.38 2.66
C ILE A 59 3.56 1.27 1.30
N LEU A 60 3.89 0.22 0.53
CA LEU A 60 3.26 -0.05 -0.75
C LEU A 60 1.74 -0.25 -0.60
N LYS A 61 1.30 -1.08 0.34
CA LYS A 61 -0.12 -1.34 0.60
C LYS A 61 -0.88 -0.05 0.91
N LEU A 62 -0.37 0.75 1.86
CA LEU A 62 -1.00 2.01 2.25
C LEU A 62 -1.03 3.04 1.11
N GLU A 63 0.06 3.13 0.33
CA GLU A 63 0.12 4.01 -0.83
C GLU A 63 -0.92 3.59 -1.88
N ILE A 64 -1.07 2.30 -2.16
CA ILE A 64 -2.07 1.80 -3.11
C ILE A 64 -3.47 2.15 -2.64
N GLN A 65 -3.82 1.84 -1.39
CA GLN A 65 -5.15 2.12 -0.83
C GLN A 65 -5.47 3.62 -0.87
N ARG A 66 -4.52 4.46 -0.42
CA ARG A 66 -4.65 5.92 -0.46
C ARG A 66 -4.89 6.43 -1.88
N GLN A 67 -4.11 5.95 -2.84
CA GLN A 67 -4.19 6.47 -4.22
C GLN A 67 -5.41 5.97 -4.97
N ILE A 68 -5.87 4.74 -4.73
CA ILE A 68 -7.17 4.28 -5.26
C ILE A 68 -8.29 5.19 -4.72
N ALA A 69 -8.31 5.48 -3.40
CA ALA A 69 -9.29 6.38 -2.81
C ALA A 69 -9.27 7.78 -3.44
N GLN A 70 -8.08 8.38 -3.61
CA GLN A 70 -7.92 9.67 -4.28
C GLN A 70 -8.38 9.64 -5.75
N GLY A 71 -8.08 8.55 -6.47
CA GLY A 71 -8.57 8.34 -7.83
C GLY A 71 -10.09 8.28 -7.90
N MET A 72 -10.74 7.58 -6.97
CA MET A 72 -12.20 7.48 -6.91
C MET A 72 -12.87 8.82 -6.59
N ALA A 73 -12.29 9.63 -5.70
CA ALA A 73 -12.70 11.02 -5.47
C ALA A 73 -12.48 11.91 -6.72
N GLY A 74 -11.56 11.48 -7.60
CA GLY A 74 -11.05 12.22 -8.75
C GLY A 74 -10.25 13.43 -8.33
N ASP A 75 -9.44 13.25 -7.29
CA ASP A 75 -8.36 14.14 -6.93
C ASP A 75 -7.28 14.17 -8.02
N ARG A 76 -6.33 15.09 -7.87
CA ARG A 76 -5.23 15.25 -8.82
C ARG A 76 -4.32 14.00 -8.83
N ALA A 77 -4.01 13.52 -10.03
CA ALA A 77 -3.05 12.43 -10.22
C ALA A 77 -1.69 12.70 -9.55
N PRO A 78 -1.10 11.73 -8.82
CA PRO A 78 0.10 11.90 -8.01
C PRO A 78 1.40 11.83 -8.85
N ILE A 79 1.43 12.50 -10.02
CA ILE A 79 2.57 12.44 -10.94
C ILE A 79 3.74 13.25 -10.35
N PRO A 80 4.88 12.60 -10.00
CA PRO A 80 6.04 13.30 -9.47
C PRO A 80 6.73 14.17 -10.52
N SER A 81 7.23 15.33 -10.09
CA SER A 81 8.02 16.25 -10.93
C SER A 81 9.53 15.96 -10.94
N VAL A 82 9.99 14.97 -10.14
CA VAL A 82 11.41 14.66 -9.96
C VAL A 82 11.95 13.70 -11.04
N ARG A 83 13.25 13.77 -11.33
CA ARG A 83 13.90 12.89 -12.33
C ARG A 83 14.04 11.43 -11.87
N ARG A 84 14.33 11.19 -10.59
CA ARG A 84 14.47 9.84 -10.03
C ARG A 84 13.13 9.41 -9.45
N ILE A 85 12.47 8.48 -10.13
CA ILE A 85 11.15 7.96 -9.74
C ILE A 85 11.33 6.68 -8.95
N SER A 86 10.79 6.63 -7.74
CA SER A 86 10.73 5.40 -6.92
C SER A 86 9.67 4.44 -7.46
N ASP A 87 9.83 3.15 -7.20
CA ASP A 87 8.82 2.14 -7.57
C ASP A 87 7.51 2.36 -6.82
N LEU A 88 7.58 2.90 -5.60
CA LEU A 88 6.41 3.34 -4.84
C LEU A 88 5.63 4.46 -5.54
N ALA A 89 6.32 5.47 -6.09
CA ALA A 89 5.66 6.55 -6.81
C ALA A 89 5.01 6.06 -8.12
N HIS A 90 5.63 5.08 -8.79
CA HIS A 90 5.02 4.43 -9.95
C HIS A 90 3.75 3.67 -9.57
N ALA A 91 3.82 2.85 -8.50
CA ALA A 91 2.67 2.14 -7.96
C ALA A 91 1.53 3.09 -7.58
N GLY A 92 1.84 4.22 -6.94
CA GLY A 92 0.84 5.23 -6.58
C GLY A 92 0.10 5.82 -7.78
N VAL A 93 0.79 6.12 -8.89
CA VAL A 93 0.13 6.59 -10.12
C VAL A 93 -0.76 5.49 -10.73
N VAL A 94 -0.33 4.23 -10.70
CA VAL A 94 -1.15 3.11 -11.20
C VAL A 94 -2.39 2.88 -10.33
N ALA A 95 -2.25 2.95 -9.02
CA ALA A 95 -3.35 2.86 -8.06
C ALA A 95 -4.36 4.00 -8.26
N TRP A 96 -3.88 5.23 -8.48
CA TRP A 96 -4.75 6.36 -8.83
C TRP A 96 -5.52 6.13 -10.14
N LEU A 97 -4.87 5.61 -11.18
CA LEU A 97 -5.53 5.27 -12.45
C LEU A 97 -6.65 4.24 -12.24
N VAL A 98 -6.42 3.23 -11.39
CA VAL A 98 -7.44 2.24 -11.04
C VAL A 98 -8.64 2.90 -10.36
N GLY A 99 -8.40 3.72 -9.33
CA GLY A 99 -9.49 4.45 -8.66
C GLY A 99 -10.25 5.38 -9.61
N HIS A 100 -9.54 6.13 -10.46
CA HIS A 100 -10.15 7.07 -11.41
C HIS A 100 -11.02 6.37 -12.45
N SER A 101 -10.71 5.11 -12.80
CA SER A 101 -11.52 4.31 -13.73
C SER A 101 -12.92 3.97 -13.19
N VAL A 102 -13.11 3.98 -11.86
CA VAL A 102 -14.43 3.86 -11.23
C VAL A 102 -15.27 5.11 -11.47
N LYS A 103 -14.63 6.29 -11.38
CA LYS A 103 -15.30 7.59 -11.56
C LYS A 103 -15.76 7.83 -13.00
N SER A 104 -14.94 7.46 -13.97
CA SER A 104 -15.24 7.65 -15.39
C SER A 104 -14.64 6.56 -16.26
N GLN A 105 -15.46 5.98 -17.14
CA GLN A 105 -15.01 5.05 -18.18
C GLN A 105 -14.40 5.78 -19.39
N ILE A 106 -14.57 7.11 -19.49
CA ILE A 106 -14.01 7.92 -20.57
C ILE A 106 -12.70 8.54 -20.07
N PRO A 107 -11.55 8.26 -20.71
CA PRO A 107 -10.26 8.83 -20.33
C PRO A 107 -10.23 10.36 -20.52
N ASP A 108 -10.18 11.09 -19.42
CA ASP A 108 -9.93 12.53 -19.41
C ASP A 108 -8.42 12.84 -19.54
N GLU A 109 -8.08 14.13 -19.65
CA GLU A 109 -6.70 14.56 -19.84
C GLU A 109 -5.76 14.18 -18.67
N PRO A 110 -6.15 14.32 -17.38
CA PRO A 110 -5.39 13.76 -16.27
C PRO A 110 -5.12 12.25 -16.40
N PHE A 111 -6.14 11.45 -16.74
CA PHE A 111 -6.01 10.01 -16.90
C PHE A 111 -5.05 9.63 -18.02
N ARG A 112 -5.15 10.28 -19.18
CA ARG A 112 -4.24 10.03 -20.31
C ARG A 112 -2.80 10.36 -19.95
N ARG A 113 -2.54 11.52 -19.34
CA ARG A 113 -1.20 11.92 -18.90
C ARG A 113 -0.61 10.96 -17.87
N ALA A 114 -1.41 10.50 -16.91
CA ALA A 114 -0.96 9.52 -15.92
C ALA A 114 -0.64 8.16 -16.57
N THR A 115 -1.46 7.73 -17.54
CA THR A 115 -1.23 6.51 -18.33
C THR A 115 0.10 6.60 -19.08
N ASP A 116 0.28 7.63 -19.90
CA ASP A 116 1.51 7.87 -20.67
C ASP A 116 2.74 7.95 -19.75
N TRP A 117 2.61 8.66 -18.62
CA TRP A 117 3.69 8.77 -17.65
C TRP A 117 4.07 7.41 -17.08
N SER A 118 3.09 6.56 -16.74
CA SER A 118 3.30 5.25 -16.14
C SER A 118 3.92 4.25 -17.12
N ASP A 119 3.49 4.27 -18.39
CA ASP A 119 3.93 3.34 -19.43
C ASP A 119 5.38 3.62 -19.87
N GLN A 120 5.74 4.90 -20.00
CA GLN A 120 7.11 5.33 -20.31
C GLN A 120 8.15 4.90 -19.25
N ARG A 121 7.70 4.48 -18.06
CA ARG A 121 8.53 4.22 -16.89
C ARG A 121 8.50 2.77 -16.43
N LEU A 122 7.97 1.87 -17.25
CA LEU A 122 7.88 0.45 -16.93
C LEU A 122 9.26 -0.21 -16.83
N THR A 123 9.48 -0.88 -15.70
CA THR A 123 10.53 -1.88 -15.49
C THR A 123 9.85 -3.24 -15.27
N PRO A 124 10.58 -4.38 -15.33
CA PRO A 124 9.98 -5.69 -15.02
C PRO A 124 9.28 -5.72 -13.66
N ARG A 125 9.89 -5.14 -12.62
CA ARG A 125 9.31 -5.01 -11.28
C ARG A 125 8.03 -4.19 -11.28
N ARG A 126 8.05 -2.99 -11.86
CA ARG A 126 6.87 -2.11 -11.98
C ARG A 126 5.73 -2.74 -12.76
N ARG A 127 6.03 -3.51 -13.80
CA ARG A 127 5.01 -4.24 -14.56
C ARG A 127 4.28 -5.26 -13.69
N LYS A 128 5.00 -5.99 -12.84
CA LYS A 128 4.40 -6.95 -11.90
C LYS A 128 3.50 -6.26 -10.89
N VAL A 129 3.98 -5.19 -10.25
CA VAL A 129 3.20 -4.41 -9.28
C VAL A 129 1.97 -3.78 -9.94
N ALA A 130 2.12 -3.18 -11.11
CA ALA A 130 0.99 -2.60 -11.85
C ALA A 130 -0.07 -3.64 -12.23
N HIS A 131 0.36 -4.85 -12.61
CA HIS A 131 -0.53 -5.97 -12.86
C HIS A 131 -1.26 -6.40 -11.58
N ALA A 132 -0.53 -6.56 -10.46
CA ALA A 132 -1.09 -6.93 -9.17
C ALA A 132 -2.17 -5.94 -8.71
N ILE A 133 -1.91 -4.63 -8.80
CA ILE A 133 -2.87 -3.58 -8.43
C ILE A 133 -4.16 -3.68 -9.26
N ARG A 134 -4.04 -3.74 -10.59
CA ARG A 134 -5.20 -3.80 -11.50
C ARG A 134 -6.02 -5.06 -11.28
N TYR A 135 -5.36 -6.21 -11.21
CA TYR A 135 -6.03 -7.49 -11.10
C TYR A 135 -6.63 -7.71 -9.71
N GLY A 136 -5.92 -7.29 -8.64
CA GLY A 136 -6.42 -7.32 -7.27
C GLY A 136 -7.71 -6.52 -7.12
N PHE A 137 -7.71 -5.28 -7.61
CA PHE A 137 -8.90 -4.43 -7.57
C PHE A 137 -10.11 -5.05 -8.28
N LEU A 138 -9.92 -5.57 -9.50
CA LEU A 138 -10.97 -6.22 -10.28
C LEU A 138 -11.52 -7.47 -9.57
N ALA A 139 -10.64 -8.30 -9.00
CA ALA A 139 -11.04 -9.47 -8.22
C ALA A 139 -11.83 -9.07 -6.97
N GLY A 140 -11.43 -8.00 -6.28
CA GLY A 140 -12.13 -7.46 -5.13
C GLY A 140 -13.55 -6.99 -5.49
N ILE A 141 -13.69 -6.21 -6.57
CA ILE A 141 -15.01 -5.77 -7.06
C ILE A 141 -15.87 -6.97 -7.47
N GLY A 142 -15.27 -8.01 -8.05
CA GLY A 142 -15.96 -9.22 -8.48
C GLY A 142 -16.40 -10.14 -7.35
N GLY A 143 -15.98 -9.90 -6.11
CA GLY A 143 -16.23 -10.80 -4.97
C GLY A 143 -15.43 -12.11 -5.04
N GLU A 144 -14.37 -12.15 -5.84
CA GLU A 144 -13.47 -13.30 -5.94
C GLU A 144 -12.60 -13.42 -4.68
N PRO A 145 -12.14 -14.63 -4.30
CA PRO A 145 -11.20 -14.79 -3.19
C PRO A 145 -9.91 -13.99 -3.41
N ALA A 146 -9.30 -13.50 -2.32
CA ALA A 146 -7.98 -12.88 -2.35
C ALA A 146 -6.87 -13.91 -2.59
N ALA A 147 -6.81 -14.46 -3.81
CA ALA A 147 -5.91 -15.55 -4.20
C ALA A 147 -5.00 -15.12 -5.38
N PRO A 148 -3.90 -14.41 -5.11
CA PRO A 148 -2.99 -13.97 -6.17
C PRO A 148 -2.33 -15.16 -6.87
N GLY A 149 -2.27 -15.11 -8.21
CA GLY A 149 -1.62 -16.15 -9.03
C GLY A 149 -0.08 -16.14 -9.03
N ASN A 150 0.55 -15.34 -8.16
CA ASN A 150 2.00 -15.21 -8.04
C ASN A 150 2.38 -15.15 -6.55
N SER A 151 3.45 -15.87 -6.18
CA SER A 151 3.92 -16.02 -4.79
C SER A 151 4.97 -14.98 -4.35
N GLU A 152 5.38 -14.06 -5.23
CA GLU A 152 6.30 -12.97 -4.88
C GLU A 152 5.61 -12.03 -3.89
N GLU A 153 6.26 -11.78 -2.75
CA GLU A 153 5.66 -11.06 -1.63
C GLU A 153 5.20 -9.64 -1.98
N GLU A 154 5.93 -8.93 -2.83
CA GLU A 154 5.56 -7.62 -3.35
C GLU A 154 4.32 -7.67 -4.24
N TYR A 155 4.17 -8.73 -5.04
CA TYR A 155 2.98 -8.95 -5.85
C TYR A 155 1.77 -9.21 -4.95
N ILE A 156 1.92 -10.08 -3.96
CA ILE A 156 0.86 -10.39 -2.98
C ILE A 156 0.42 -9.11 -2.28
N ALA A 157 1.35 -8.33 -1.72
CA ALA A 157 1.03 -7.09 -1.00
C ALA A 157 0.27 -6.09 -1.87
N ALA A 158 0.69 -5.90 -3.12
CA ALA A 158 0.01 -5.00 -4.05
C ALA A 158 -1.38 -5.51 -4.48
N TYR A 159 -1.52 -6.81 -4.69
CA TYR A 159 -2.78 -7.45 -5.04
C TYR A 159 -3.78 -7.35 -3.90
N GLU A 160 -3.39 -7.75 -2.68
CA GLU A 160 -4.27 -7.73 -1.49
C GLU A 160 -4.71 -6.31 -1.15
N ALA A 161 -3.81 -5.32 -1.21
CA ALA A 161 -4.14 -3.91 -0.97
C ALA A 161 -5.26 -3.41 -1.90
N ALA A 162 -5.14 -3.73 -3.19
CA ALA A 162 -6.10 -3.35 -4.21
C ALA A 162 -7.40 -4.16 -4.08
N TRP A 163 -7.31 -5.46 -3.78
CA TRP A 163 -8.44 -6.35 -3.54
C TRP A 163 -9.29 -5.87 -2.36
N GLU A 164 -8.67 -5.55 -1.23
CA GLU A 164 -9.37 -5.03 -0.04
C GLU A 164 -10.18 -3.78 -0.37
N THR A 165 -9.59 -2.87 -1.15
CA THR A 165 -10.26 -1.63 -1.58
C THR A 165 -11.43 -1.91 -2.53
N GLY A 166 -11.23 -2.80 -3.51
CA GLY A 166 -12.28 -3.19 -4.46
C GLY A 166 -13.43 -3.95 -3.80
N ASN A 167 -13.13 -4.84 -2.87
CA ASN A 167 -14.12 -5.60 -2.11
C ASN A 167 -14.92 -4.70 -1.16
N ALA A 168 -14.27 -3.76 -0.47
CA ALA A 168 -14.98 -2.75 0.34
C ALA A 168 -15.96 -1.94 -0.52
N LEU A 169 -15.51 -1.48 -1.71
CA LEU A 169 -16.39 -0.77 -2.65
C LEU A 169 -17.57 -1.65 -3.11
N ALA A 170 -17.36 -2.93 -3.37
CA ALA A 170 -18.45 -3.84 -3.75
C ALA A 170 -19.48 -4.01 -2.62
N ILE A 171 -19.02 -4.15 -1.38
CA ILE A 171 -19.88 -4.24 -0.20
C ILE A 171 -20.69 -2.96 -0.01
N GLU A 172 -20.05 -1.79 -0.09
CA GLU A 172 -20.73 -0.49 0.07
C GLU A 172 -21.82 -0.25 -0.99
N ASN A 173 -21.66 -0.83 -2.18
CA ASN A 173 -22.61 -0.70 -3.29
C ASN A 173 -23.58 -1.88 -3.41
N ASP A 174 -23.60 -2.85 -2.48
CA ASP A 174 -24.56 -3.96 -2.51
C ASP A 174 -25.97 -3.44 -2.17
N PRO A 175 -26.95 -3.54 -3.10
CA PRO A 175 -28.31 -3.05 -2.86
C PRO A 175 -29.09 -3.88 -1.82
N ARG A 176 -28.53 -4.99 -1.32
CA ARG A 176 -29.17 -5.91 -0.36
C ARG A 176 -28.78 -5.66 1.10
N GLY A 177 -28.07 -4.58 1.39
CA GLY A 177 -27.58 -4.24 2.74
C GLY A 177 -28.55 -4.54 3.88
#